data_AF-A0A532J1G3-F1
#
_entry.id   AF-A0A532J1G3-F1
#
_cell.length_a   1.000
_cell.length_b   1.000
_cell.length_c   1.000
_cell.angle_alpha   90.00
_cell.angle_beta   90.00
_cell.angle_gamma   90.00
#
_symmetry.space_group_name_H-M   'P 1'
#
loop_
_entity.id
_entity.type
_entity.pdbx_description
1 polymer ?
#
loop_
_entity_poly.entity_id
_entity_poly.type
_entity_poly.pdbx_seq_one_letter_code
_entity_poly.pdbx_strand_id
1 'polypeptide(L)'
;MFLEDRRVLYNPFDMETEAEVGHSIHQIREEGTKTLQALSADAFAVVPLRAIREPGRRFHDEQHEDYRHFDYQWRGSHARPGFFVALGAFRATVGHQVAALAGCYGIDVEGPLASIMPTLGEASQLADE
;
A
#
# COMPACT_ATOMS: atom_id res chain seq x y z
N MET A 1 8.69 6.57 11.84
CA MET A 1 8.69 7.18 10.48
C MET A 1 7.26 7.40 9.99
N PHE A 2 7.00 8.35 9.07
CA PHE A 2 5.63 8.71 8.65
C PHE A 2 4.74 7.53 8.20
N LEU A 3 5.30 6.54 7.48
CA LEU A 3 4.53 5.38 6.99
C LEU A 3 4.28 4.31 8.07
N GLU A 4 5.10 4.25 9.12
CA GLU A 4 4.93 3.27 10.20
C GLU A 4 3.64 3.53 10.99
N ASP A 5 3.22 4.79 11.10
CA ASP A 5 1.96 5.18 11.76
C ASP A 5 0.72 5.04 10.85
N ARG A 6 0.89 4.55 9.61
CA ARG A 6 -0.20 4.40 8.63
C ARG A 6 -0.81 3.01 8.68
N ARG A 7 -1.74 2.82 9.64
CA ARG A 7 -2.52 1.59 9.82
C ARG A 7 -3.14 1.07 8.52
N VAL A 8 -3.54 1.94 7.58
CA VAL A 8 -4.05 1.55 6.25
C VAL A 8 -3.15 0.59 5.49
N LEU A 9 -1.85 0.58 5.80
CA LEU A 9 -0.89 -0.28 5.13
C LEU A 9 -1.00 -1.73 5.64
N TYR A 10 -1.23 -1.95 6.93
CA TYR A 10 -1.02 -3.25 7.57
C TYR A 10 -2.18 -3.73 8.48
N ASN A 11 -3.23 -2.93 8.67
CA ASN A 11 -4.35 -3.28 9.55
C ASN A 11 -5.15 -4.46 8.94
N PRO A 12 -5.62 -5.43 9.75
CA PRO A 12 -6.53 -6.47 9.27
C PRO A 12 -7.76 -5.87 8.60
N PHE A 13 -8.21 -6.47 7.49
CA PHE A 13 -9.28 -5.91 6.66
C PHE A 13 -10.62 -5.76 7.40
N ASP A 14 -10.91 -6.66 8.33
CA ASP A 14 -12.10 -6.63 9.20
C ASP A 14 -12.08 -5.51 10.25
N MET A 15 -10.91 -4.93 10.51
CA MET A 15 -10.72 -3.79 11.41
C MET A 15 -10.65 -2.45 10.65
N GLU A 16 -10.81 -2.44 9.33
CA GLU A 16 -10.73 -1.21 8.54
C GLU A 16 -12.06 -0.46 8.47
N THR A 17 -11.95 0.87 8.52
CA THR A 17 -13.07 1.79 8.30
C THR A 17 -12.80 2.59 7.03
N GLU A 18 -13.75 2.61 6.08
CA GLU A 18 -13.56 3.26 4.77
C GLU A 18 -13.09 4.73 4.88
N ALA A 19 -13.65 5.48 5.82
CA ALA A 19 -13.28 6.88 6.06
C ALA A 19 -11.84 7.05 6.54
N GLU A 20 -11.37 6.18 7.44
CA GLU A 20 -10.00 6.22 7.97
C GLU A 20 -8.98 5.79 6.92
N VAL A 21 -9.33 4.76 6.14
CA VAL A 21 -8.53 4.30 4.98
C VAL A 21 -8.40 5.42 3.96
N GLY A 22 -9.51 6.05 3.55
CA GLY A 22 -9.51 7.18 2.64
C GLY A 22 -8.65 8.34 3.15
N HIS A 23 -8.81 8.72 4.42
CA HIS A 23 -8.00 9.77 5.05
C HIS A 23 -6.50 9.44 5.03
N SER A 24 -6.12 8.22 5.39
CA SER A 24 -4.71 7.81 5.42
C SER A 24 -4.10 7.77 4.02
N ILE A 25 -4.83 7.33 3.00
CA ILE A 25 -4.38 7.36 1.60
C ILE A 25 -4.16 8.79 1.13
N HIS A 26 -5.04 9.73 1.49
CA HIS A 26 -4.84 11.15 1.20
C HIS A 26 -3.56 11.69 1.84
N GLN A 27 -3.32 11.40 3.11
CA GLN A 27 -2.10 11.84 3.82
C GLN A 27 -0.82 11.27 3.17
N ILE A 28 -0.83 9.99 2.78
CA ILE A 28 0.31 9.38 2.06
C ILE A 28 0.58 10.12 0.74
N ARG A 29 -0.47 10.47 -0.01
CA ARG A 29 -0.34 11.21 -1.27
C ARG A 29 0.17 12.63 -1.05
N GLU A 30 -0.27 13.30 0.01
CA GLU A 30 0.19 14.65 0.38
C GLU A 30 1.66 14.64 0.76
N GLU A 31 2.09 13.78 1.68
CA GLU A 31 3.50 13.68 2.05
C GLU A 31 4.37 13.26 0.88
N GLY A 32 3.93 12.31 0.05
CA GLY A 32 4.66 11.96 -1.17
C GLY A 32 4.79 13.15 -2.14
N THR A 33 3.80 14.05 -2.19
CA THR A 33 3.87 15.27 -3.01
C THR A 33 4.91 16.24 -2.44
N LYS A 34 4.88 16.48 -1.13
CA LYS A 34 5.85 17.35 -0.44
C LYS A 34 7.27 16.83 -0.61
N THR A 35 7.49 15.53 -0.41
CA THR A 35 8.80 14.90 -0.58
C THR A 35 9.30 15.02 -2.01
N LEU A 36 8.45 14.77 -3.02
CA LEU A 36 8.83 14.96 -4.42
C LEU A 36 9.21 16.40 -4.77
N GLN A 37 8.58 17.39 -4.13
CA GLN A 37 8.92 18.81 -4.34
C GLN A 37 10.25 19.20 -3.69
N ALA A 38 10.67 18.48 -2.66
CA ALA A 38 11.93 18.73 -1.96
C ALA A 38 13.12 17.97 -2.57
N LEU A 39 12.88 16.92 -3.35
CA LEU A 39 13.92 16.10 -3.97
C LEU A 39 14.44 16.73 -5.27
N SER A 40 15.72 16.47 -5.57
CA SER A 40 16.26 16.71 -6.90
C SER A 40 15.60 15.76 -7.92
N ALA A 41 15.45 16.22 -9.16
CA ALA A 41 14.74 15.47 -10.20
C ALA A 41 15.42 14.14 -10.57
N ASP A 42 16.72 14.02 -10.30
CA ASP A 42 17.58 12.86 -10.55
C ASP A 42 17.69 11.90 -9.35
N ALA A 43 17.09 12.24 -8.19
CA ALA A 43 17.13 11.37 -7.02
C ALA A 43 16.40 10.04 -7.30
N PHE A 44 17.02 8.93 -6.92
CA PHE A 44 16.43 7.58 -7.05
C PHE A 44 15.00 7.50 -6.52
N ALA A 45 14.75 8.11 -5.36
CA ALA A 45 13.44 8.13 -4.70
C ALA A 45 12.29 8.73 -5.54
N VAL A 46 12.57 9.50 -6.59
CA VAL A 46 11.53 10.13 -7.43
C VAL A 46 10.61 9.08 -8.05
N VAL A 47 11.16 7.99 -8.58
CA VAL A 47 10.36 6.95 -9.25
C VAL A 47 9.52 6.17 -8.23
N PRO A 48 10.08 5.62 -7.13
CA PRO A 48 9.28 4.93 -6.12
C PRO A 48 8.21 5.82 -5.47
N LEU A 49 8.50 7.09 -5.17
CA LEU A 49 7.51 8.00 -4.58
C LEU A 49 6.35 8.32 -5.53
N ARG A 50 6.61 8.40 -6.85
CA ARG A 50 5.52 8.51 -7.84
C ARG A 50 4.68 7.24 -7.87
N ALA A 51 5.31 6.07 -7.80
CA ALA A 51 4.65 4.77 -7.77
C ALA A 51 3.90 4.50 -6.45
N ILE A 52 4.20 5.20 -5.35
CA ILE A 52 3.39 5.18 -4.12
C ILE A 52 2.14 6.06 -4.26
N ARG A 53 2.26 7.23 -4.93
CA ARG A 53 1.15 8.20 -5.07
C ARG A 53 0.08 7.77 -6.07
N GLU A 54 0.47 7.03 -7.11
CA GLU A 54 -0.40 6.64 -8.22
C GLU A 54 -1.50 5.63 -7.81
N PRO A 55 -1.19 4.55 -7.05
CA PRO A 55 -2.19 3.64 -6.50
C PRO A 55 -3.21 4.32 -5.60
N GLY A 56 -2.82 5.38 -4.89
CA GLY A 56 -3.76 6.13 -4.06
C GLY A 56 -4.84 6.85 -4.88
N ARG A 57 -4.55 7.30 -6.12
CA ARG A 57 -5.59 7.80 -7.03
C ARG A 57 -6.49 6.67 -7.49
N ARG A 58 -5.86 5.58 -7.94
CA ARG A 58 -6.54 4.39 -8.45
C ARG A 58 -7.51 3.81 -7.42
N PHE A 59 -7.10 3.75 -6.16
CA PHE A 59 -7.96 3.33 -5.06
C PHE A 59 -9.27 4.12 -5.00
N HIS A 60 -9.22 5.44 -5.12
CA HIS A 60 -10.43 6.28 -5.03
C HIS A 60 -11.39 6.07 -6.20
N ASP A 61 -10.88 5.67 -7.36
CA ASP A 61 -11.68 5.35 -8.53
C ASP A 61 -12.25 3.91 -8.44
N GLU A 62 -11.43 2.94 -8.03
CA GLU A 62 -11.76 1.51 -8.09
C GLU A 62 -12.48 0.97 -6.84
N GLN A 63 -12.42 1.66 -5.69
CA GLN A 63 -13.06 1.19 -4.45
C GLN A 63 -14.58 1.00 -4.57
N HIS A 64 -15.20 1.58 -5.60
CA HIS A 64 -16.63 1.49 -5.86
C HIS A 64 -17.00 0.46 -6.96
N GLU A 65 -16.02 -0.25 -7.52
CA GLU A 65 -16.22 -1.24 -8.58
C GLU A 65 -17.16 -2.37 -8.13
N ASP A 66 -18.12 -2.72 -9.00
CA ASP A 66 -19.10 -3.78 -8.74
C ASP A 66 -18.65 -5.10 -9.39
N TYR A 67 -18.05 -5.96 -8.58
CA TYR A 67 -17.63 -7.28 -9.03
C TYR A 67 -18.85 -8.21 -9.13
N ARG A 68 -19.38 -8.36 -10.34
CA ARG A 68 -20.57 -9.19 -10.66
C ARG A 68 -20.54 -10.65 -10.18
N HIS A 69 -19.35 -11.17 -9.88
CA HIS A 69 -19.13 -12.55 -9.41
C HIS A 69 -18.95 -12.65 -7.90
N PHE A 70 -18.97 -11.53 -7.17
CA PHE A 70 -19.03 -11.54 -5.71
C PHE A 70 -20.47 -11.68 -5.23
N ASP A 71 -20.67 -12.58 -4.27
CA ASP A 71 -21.96 -13.03 -3.79
C ASP A 71 -22.84 -11.87 -3.32
N TYR A 72 -24.15 -11.96 -3.63
CA TYR A 72 -25.18 -11.00 -3.21
C TYR A 72 -25.24 -10.79 -1.68
N GLN A 73 -24.66 -11.73 -0.91
CA GLN A 73 -24.56 -11.70 0.55
C GLN A 73 -23.72 -10.53 1.08
N TRP A 74 -22.87 -9.92 0.24
CA TRP A 74 -22.12 -8.70 0.57
C TRP A 74 -22.94 -7.41 0.42
N ARG A 75 -24.13 -7.44 -0.20
CA ARG A 75 -24.99 -6.26 -0.37
C ARG A 75 -25.78 -6.00 0.92
N GLY A 76 -25.20 -5.24 1.85
CA GLY A 76 -25.94 -4.85 3.06
C GLY A 76 -25.14 -3.99 4.05
N SER A 77 -24.30 -4.64 4.88
CA SER A 77 -23.66 -4.01 6.05
C SER A 77 -22.13 -4.06 6.05
N HIS A 78 -21.50 -4.57 4.99
CA HIS A 78 -20.05 -4.68 4.87
C HIS A 78 -19.53 -3.75 3.77
N ALA A 79 -18.27 -3.32 3.90
CA ALA A 79 -17.58 -2.62 2.83
C ALA A 79 -17.62 -3.44 1.53
N ARG A 80 -17.72 -2.75 0.39
CA ARG A 80 -17.89 -3.42 -0.90
C ARG A 80 -16.65 -4.26 -1.24
N PRO A 81 -16.79 -5.38 -1.99
CA PRO A 81 -15.64 -6.12 -2.47
C PRO A 81 -14.58 -5.25 -3.16
N GLY A 82 -15.02 -4.24 -3.93
CA GLY A 82 -14.11 -3.31 -4.58
C GLY A 82 -13.23 -2.50 -3.63
N PHE A 83 -13.73 -2.15 -2.44
CA PHE A 83 -12.92 -1.49 -1.43
C PHE A 83 -11.73 -2.37 -1.00
N PHE A 84 -11.98 -3.65 -0.72
CA PHE A 84 -10.94 -4.57 -0.28
C PHE A 84 -9.95 -4.94 -1.40
N VAL A 85 -10.45 -5.13 -2.62
CA VAL A 85 -9.60 -5.39 -3.79
C VAL A 85 -8.69 -4.20 -4.06
N ALA A 86 -9.24 -2.98 -4.08
CA ALA A 86 -8.48 -1.75 -4.28
C ALA A 86 -7.46 -1.53 -3.14
N LEU A 87 -7.85 -1.78 -1.88
CA LEU A 87 -6.96 -1.66 -0.73
C LEU A 87 -5.81 -2.68 -0.79
N GLY A 88 -6.09 -3.93 -1.17
CA GLY A 88 -5.06 -4.95 -1.38
C GLY A 88 -4.06 -4.56 -2.46
N ALA A 89 -4.54 -4.07 -3.61
CA ALA A 89 -3.69 -3.59 -4.70
C ALA A 89 -2.83 -2.38 -4.28
N PHE A 90 -3.43 -1.45 -3.52
CA PHE A 90 -2.72 -0.31 -2.94
C PHE A 90 -1.58 -0.78 -2.03
N ARG A 91 -1.87 -1.65 -1.06
CA ARG A 91 -0.88 -2.18 -0.10
C ARG A 91 0.26 -2.92 -0.80
N ALA A 92 -0.05 -3.79 -1.75
CA ALA A 92 0.96 -4.53 -2.51
C ALA A 92 1.91 -3.60 -3.26
N THR A 93 1.36 -2.58 -3.93
CA THR A 93 2.18 -1.62 -4.68
C THR A 93 3.04 -0.78 -3.74
N VAL A 94 2.47 -0.25 -2.65
CA VAL A 94 3.21 0.55 -1.67
C VAL A 94 4.30 -0.28 -1.01
N GLY A 95 4.01 -1.51 -0.60
CA GLY A 95 4.97 -2.42 0.04
C GLY A 95 6.19 -2.70 -0.85
N HIS A 96 5.97 -2.91 -2.15
CA HIS A 96 7.07 -3.08 -3.10
C HIS A 96 7.95 -1.82 -3.21
N GLN A 97 7.36 -0.64 -3.26
CA GLN A 97 8.12 0.62 -3.33
C GLN A 97 8.85 0.95 -2.02
N VAL A 98 8.24 0.64 -0.87
CA VAL A 98 8.89 0.75 0.43
C VAL A 98 10.11 -0.16 0.50
N ALA A 99 10.00 -1.42 0.04
CA ALA A 99 11.14 -2.33 -0.04
C ALA A 99 12.27 -1.80 -0.95
N ALA A 100 11.93 -1.24 -2.12
CA ALA A 100 12.90 -0.65 -3.03
C ALA A 100 13.63 0.55 -2.41
N LEU A 101 12.90 1.43 -1.71
CA LEU A 101 13.48 2.57 -1.00
C LEU A 101 14.36 2.12 0.16
N ALA A 102 13.89 1.17 0.97
CA ALA A 102 14.61 0.62 2.10
C ALA A 102 15.95 0.01 1.66
N GLY A 103 15.92 -0.85 0.63
CA GLY A 103 17.12 -1.46 0.07
C GLY A 103 18.10 -0.45 -0.53
N CYS A 104 17.61 0.58 -1.22
CA CYS A 104 18.49 1.58 -1.84
C CYS A 104 19.15 2.51 -0.82
N TYR A 105 18.45 2.88 0.25
CA TYR A 105 18.94 3.84 1.25
C TYR A 105 19.48 3.19 2.53
N GLY A 106 19.44 1.86 2.65
CA GLY A 106 19.87 1.14 3.85
C GLY A 106 18.99 1.44 5.07
N ILE A 107 17.71 1.69 4.85
CA ILE A 107 16.74 1.98 5.92
C ILE A 107 16.19 0.64 6.43
N ASP A 108 16.27 0.42 7.73
CA ASP A 108 15.61 -0.72 8.36
C ASP A 108 14.11 -0.43 8.50
N VAL A 109 13.27 -1.39 8.10
CA VAL A 109 11.82 -1.28 8.17
C VAL A 109 11.32 -2.38 9.09
N GLU A 110 10.86 -1.98 10.27
CA GLU A 110 10.44 -2.89 11.31
C GLU A 110 8.92 -2.90 11.51
N GLY A 111 8.46 -3.85 12.34
CA GLY A 111 7.09 -3.89 12.83
C GLY A 111 6.05 -4.18 11.74
N PRO A 112 4.79 -3.74 11.95
CA PRO A 112 3.69 -4.06 11.04
C PRO A 112 3.89 -3.59 9.59
N LEU A 113 4.66 -2.53 9.36
CA LEU A 113 4.96 -2.04 8.01
C LEU A 113 5.81 -3.04 7.22
N ALA A 114 6.67 -3.80 7.88
CA ALA A 114 7.46 -4.85 7.22
C ALA A 114 6.57 -5.97 6.64
N SER A 115 5.37 -6.18 7.23
CA SER A 115 4.48 -7.28 6.82
C SER A 115 3.87 -7.12 5.42
N ILE A 116 3.91 -5.90 4.87
CA ILE A 116 3.37 -5.61 3.52
C ILE A 116 4.44 -5.64 2.44
N MET A 117 5.71 -5.72 2.84
CA MET A 117 6.81 -5.81 1.91
C MET A 117 6.83 -7.20 1.28
N PRO A 118 7.26 -7.33 0.01
CA PRO A 118 7.45 -8.63 -0.60
C PRO A 118 8.42 -9.46 0.24
N THR A 119 7.98 -10.63 0.70
CA THR A 119 8.88 -11.62 1.26
C THR A 119 9.65 -12.26 0.12
N LEU A 120 10.97 -12.39 0.28
CA LEU A 120 11.76 -13.29 -0.56
C LEU A 120 11.32 -14.72 -0.20
N GLY A 121 10.26 -15.20 -0.85
CA GLY A 121 9.72 -16.54 -0.59
C GLY A 121 10.85 -17.57 -0.74
N GLU A 122 11.08 -18.35 0.32
CA GLU A 122 11.87 -19.59 0.36
C GLU A 122 12.96 -19.78 -0.71
N ALA A 123 13.83 -18.79 -0.92
CA ALA A 123 15.04 -18.97 -1.74
C ALA A 123 16.08 -19.89 -1.04
N SER A 124 15.76 -20.38 0.17
CA SER A 124 16.62 -21.23 1.00
C SER A 124 16.27 -22.73 0.94
N GLN A 125 15.21 -23.15 0.24
CA GLN A 125 14.83 -24.58 0.18
C GLN A 125 15.29 -25.32 -1.10
N LEU A 126 16.04 -24.66 -1.99
CA LEU A 126 16.60 -25.28 -3.21
C LEU A 126 18.12 -25.45 -3.17
N ALA A 127 18.75 -25.23 -2.00
CA ALA A 127 20.19 -25.43 -1.81
C ALA A 127 20.55 -26.73 -1.07
N ASP A 128 19.56 -27.48 -0.58
CA ASP A 128 19.74 -28.75 0.12
C ASP A 128 18.81 -29.83 -0.48
N GLU A 129 19.03 -30.21 -1.75
CA GLU A 129 18.69 -31.54 -2.29
C GLU A 129 19.79 -32.03 -3.25
#